data_AF-A0A450W3N4-F1
#
_entry.id   AF-A0A450W3N4-F1
#
_cell.length_a   1.000
_cell.length_b   1.000
_cell.length_c   1.000
_cell.angle_alpha   90.00
_cell.angle_beta   90.00
_cell.angle_gamma   90.00
#
_symmetry.space_group_name_H-M   'P 1'
#
loop_
_entity.id
_entity.type
_entity.pdbx_description
1 polymer ?
#
loop_
_entity_poly.entity_id
_entity_poly.type
_entity_poly.pdbx_seq_one_letter_code
_entity_poly.pdbx_strand_id
1 'polypeptide(L)'
;MKEKFDYLKMNEAERRRFDAHVDHTRSEWGTITHAREEGIEEGIQMGREEGIKEGLQLGKEKGIEEGIKQGIEQGARKRSLEIARAPEREGLPPARIAEIAGISLSELEDL
;
A
#
# COMPACT_ATOMS: atom_id res chain seq x y z
N MET A 1 43.97 26.01 0.05
CA MET A 1 45.39 26.38 0.34
C MET A 1 45.72 27.81 -0.10
N LYS A 2 45.22 28.27 -1.26
CA LYS A 2 45.39 29.65 -1.78
C LYS A 2 44.70 30.71 -0.90
N GLU A 3 43.44 30.49 -0.53
CA GLU A 3 42.65 31.40 0.34
C GLU A 3 43.29 31.65 1.71
N LYS A 4 43.88 30.60 2.31
CA LYS A 4 44.60 30.70 3.59
C LYS A 4 45.84 31.59 3.48
N PHE A 5 46.53 31.55 2.34
CA PHE A 5 47.69 32.41 2.07
C PHE A 5 47.28 33.86 1.80
N ASP A 6 46.12 34.08 1.18
CA ASP A 6 45.58 35.42 0.92
C ASP A 6 45.04 36.08 2.19
N TYR A 7 44.42 35.31 3.10
CA TYR A 7 43.97 35.79 4.41
C TYR A 7 45.12 36.33 5.28
N LEU A 8 46.27 35.67 5.25
CA LEU A 8 47.46 36.10 6.01
C LEU A 8 48.03 37.44 5.51
N LYS A 9 47.76 37.82 4.27
CA LYS A 9 48.19 39.10 3.67
C LYS A 9 47.20 40.25 3.88
N MET A 10 45.97 39.96 4.29
CA MET A 10 44.94 40.96 4.57
C MET A 10 45.24 41.76 5.84
N ASN A 11 44.87 43.04 5.84
CA ASN A 11 44.82 43.85 7.04
C ASN A 11 43.60 43.50 7.92
N GLU A 12 43.52 44.07 9.12
CA GLU A 12 42.49 43.71 10.09
C GLU A 12 41.05 44.06 9.63
N ALA A 13 40.88 45.17 8.90
CA ALA A 13 39.57 45.56 8.39
C ALA A 13 39.11 44.64 7.24
N GLU A 14 40.05 44.20 6.40
CA GLU A 14 39.81 43.24 5.32
C GLU A 14 39.47 41.86 5.88
N ARG A 15 40.20 41.38 6.89
CA ARG A 15 39.90 40.10 7.57
C ARG A 15 38.51 40.12 8.19
N ARG A 16 38.15 41.21 8.90
CA ARG A 16 36.80 41.36 9.48
C ARG A 16 35.68 41.28 8.44
N ARG A 17 35.87 41.87 7.26
CA ARG A 17 34.89 41.79 6.16
C ARG A 17 34.83 40.38 5.56
N PHE A 18 35.98 39.73 5.40
CA PHE A 18 36.06 38.35 4.90
C PHE A 18 35.36 37.37 5.86
N ASP A 19 35.66 37.45 7.16
CA ASP A 19 35.06 36.59 8.17
C ASP A 19 33.54 36.80 8.25
N ALA A 20 33.08 38.06 8.22
CA ALA A 20 31.65 38.37 8.18
C ALA A 20 30.95 37.81 6.93
N HIS A 21 31.61 37.85 5.77
CA HIS A 21 31.07 37.25 4.55
C HIS A 21 31.00 35.73 4.64
N VAL A 22 32.05 35.07 5.13
CA VAL A 22 32.09 33.61 5.32
C VAL A 22 30.99 33.16 6.29
N ASP A 23 30.83 33.85 7.41
CA ASP A 23 29.79 33.55 8.39
C ASP A 23 28.39 33.72 7.81
N HIS A 24 28.15 34.78 7.04
CA HIS A 24 26.88 34.99 6.34
C HIS A 24 26.58 33.84 5.37
N THR A 25 27.52 33.52 4.48
CA THR A 25 27.35 32.45 3.50
C THR A 25 27.15 31.08 4.16
N ARG A 26 27.86 30.81 5.27
CA ARG A 26 27.67 29.59 6.05
C ARG A 26 26.30 29.51 6.69
N SER A 27 25.80 30.62 7.22
CA SER A 27 24.46 30.73 7.79
C SER A 27 23.39 30.49 6.72
N GLU A 28 23.49 31.14 5.56
CA GLU A 28 22.58 30.93 4.43
C GLU A 28 22.58 29.47 3.96
N TRP A 29 23.77 28.87 3.83
CA TRP A 29 23.90 27.46 3.48
C TRP A 29 23.25 26.54 4.52
N GLY A 30 23.41 26.87 5.81
CA GLY A 30 22.74 26.16 6.91
C GLY A 30 21.22 26.19 6.77
N THR A 31 20.65 27.37 6.51
CA THR A 31 19.20 27.54 6.29
C THR A 31 18.71 26.74 5.08
N ILE A 32 19.42 26.80 3.95
CA ILE A 32 19.04 26.06 2.73
C ILE A 32 19.13 24.54 2.97
N THR A 33 20.18 24.08 3.64
CA THR A 33 20.37 22.66 3.94
C THR A 33 19.25 22.16 4.85
N HIS A 34 18.92 22.92 5.90
CA HIS A 34 17.85 22.58 6.82
C HIS A 34 16.49 22.51 6.11
N ALA A 35 16.13 23.53 5.34
CA ALA A 35 14.87 23.55 4.58
C ALA A 35 14.78 22.38 3.58
N ARG A 36 15.91 21.98 2.98
CA ARG A 36 15.96 20.81 2.10
C ARG A 36 15.77 19.50 2.87
N GLU A 37 16.39 19.36 4.03
CA GLU A 37 16.23 18.19 4.90
C GLU A 37 14.78 18.06 5.36
N GLU A 38 14.17 19.15 5.85
CA GLU A 38 12.75 19.19 6.24
C GLU A 38 11.85 18.82 5.05
N GLY A 39 12.05 19.42 3.88
CA GLY A 39 11.24 19.11 2.71
C GLY A 39 11.36 17.65 2.23
N ILE A 40 12.54 17.04 2.37
CA ILE A 40 12.73 15.60 2.09
C ILE A 40 12.01 14.75 3.12
N GLU A 41 12.14 15.08 4.41
CA GLU A 41 11.49 14.34 5.50
C GLU A 41 9.96 14.40 5.38
N GLU A 42 9.40 15.59 5.17
CA GLU A 42 7.96 15.79 4.92
C GLU A 42 7.49 15.01 3.69
N GLY A 43 8.24 15.09 2.58
CA GLY A 43 7.90 14.36 1.35
C GLY A 43 7.88 12.85 1.53
N ILE A 44 8.86 12.30 2.28
CA ILE A 44 8.90 10.87 2.60
C ILE A 44 7.74 10.49 3.52
N GLN A 45 7.46 11.30 4.54
CA GLN A 45 6.38 11.05 5.48
C GLN A 45 5.01 11.04 4.77
N MET A 46 4.71 12.07 3.98
CA MET A 46 3.46 12.16 3.23
C MET A 46 3.32 11.01 2.24
N GLY A 47 4.34 10.73 1.43
CA GLY A 47 4.30 9.64 0.47
C GLY A 47 4.10 8.27 1.11
N ARG A 48 4.68 8.03 2.29
CA ARG A 48 4.48 6.80 3.05
C ARG A 48 3.07 6.71 3.63
N GLU A 49 2.55 7.79 4.20
CA GLU A 49 1.21 7.82 4.78
C GLU A 49 0.14 7.60 3.71
N GLU A 50 0.23 8.32 2.59
CA GLU A 50 -0.68 8.17 1.45
C GLU A 50 -0.60 6.75 0.88
N GLY A 51 0.61 6.25 0.62
CA GLY A 51 0.79 4.90 0.06
C GLY A 51 0.23 3.79 0.97
N ILE A 52 0.39 3.90 2.30
CA ILE A 52 -0.18 2.94 3.24
C ILE A 52 -1.71 3.03 3.25
N LYS A 53 -2.26 4.26 3.28
CA LYS A 53 -3.71 4.48 3.32
C LYS A 53 -4.39 3.95 2.06
N GLU A 54 -3.85 4.27 0.89
CA GLU A 54 -4.38 3.78 -0.39
C GLU A 54 -4.25 2.26 -0.51
N GLY A 55 -3.08 1.72 -0.16
CA GLY A 55 -2.85 0.27 -0.20
C GLY A 55 -3.80 -0.50 0.71
N LEU A 56 -4.04 -0.01 1.94
CA LEU A 56 -4.97 -0.63 2.88
C LEU A 56 -6.41 -0.54 2.40
N GLN A 57 -6.83 0.62 1.89
CA GLN A 57 -8.18 0.83 1.39
C GLN A 57 -8.48 -0.11 0.21
N LEU A 58 -7.60 -0.14 -0.79
CA LEU A 58 -7.76 -0.98 -1.97
C LEU A 58 -7.71 -2.48 -1.61
N GLY A 59 -6.78 -2.86 -0.74
CA GLY A 59 -6.65 -4.24 -0.28
C GLY A 59 -7.88 -4.72 0.49
N LYS A 60 -8.44 -3.87 1.36
CA LYS A 60 -9.65 -4.18 2.13
C LYS A 60 -10.87 -4.29 1.23
N GLU A 61 -11.05 -3.37 0.30
CA GLU A 61 -12.19 -3.37 -0.62
C GLU A 61 -12.20 -4.64 -1.48
N LYS A 62 -11.08 -4.96 -2.14
CA LYS A 62 -10.94 -6.19 -2.93
C LYS A 62 -11.11 -7.45 -2.10
N GLY A 63 -10.49 -7.51 -0.92
CA GLY A 63 -10.59 -8.67 -0.04
C GLY A 63 -12.02 -8.92 0.45
N ILE A 64 -12.78 -7.86 0.76
CA ILE A 64 -14.18 -7.98 1.15
C ILE A 64 -15.04 -8.44 -0.03
N GLU A 65 -14.86 -7.84 -1.22
CA GLU A 65 -15.62 -8.20 -2.41
C GLU A 65 -15.41 -9.68 -2.80
N GLU A 66 -14.14 -10.09 -2.90
CA GLU A 66 -13.78 -11.48 -3.21
C GLU A 66 -14.31 -12.45 -2.14
N GLY A 67 -14.15 -12.11 -0.86
CA GLY A 67 -14.63 -12.92 0.25
C GLY A 67 -16.15 -13.09 0.27
N ILE A 68 -16.91 -12.02 0.01
CA ILE A 68 -18.38 -12.08 -0.09
C ILE A 68 -18.79 -12.93 -1.28
N LYS A 69 -18.18 -12.72 -2.46
CA LYS A 69 -18.50 -13.49 -3.67
C LYS A 69 -18.25 -14.98 -3.46
N GLN A 70 -17.08 -15.35 -2.97
CA GLN A 70 -16.73 -16.75 -2.68
C GLN A 70 -17.66 -17.34 -1.61
N GLY A 71 -17.97 -16.59 -0.55
CA GLY A 71 -18.87 -17.04 0.51
C GLY A 71 -20.29 -17.31 0.01
N ILE A 72 -20.84 -16.43 -0.84
CA ILE A 72 -22.16 -16.61 -1.46
C ILE A 72 -22.16 -17.85 -2.38
N GLU A 73 -21.14 -17.99 -3.23
CA GLU A 73 -21.03 -19.12 -4.16
C GLU A 73 -20.89 -20.46 -3.43
N GLN A 74 -20.00 -20.54 -2.43
CA GLN A 74 -19.84 -21.73 -1.59
C GLN A 74 -21.11 -22.06 -0.80
N GLY A 75 -21.78 -21.03 -0.26
CA GLY A 75 -23.04 -21.20 0.46
C GLY A 75 -24.17 -21.72 -0.43
N ALA A 76 -24.31 -21.17 -1.63
CA ALA A 76 -25.29 -21.62 -2.62
C ALA A 76 -25.02 -23.08 -3.04
N ARG A 77 -23.76 -23.40 -3.36
CA ARG A 77 -23.35 -24.76 -3.72
C ARG A 77 -23.63 -25.76 -2.59
N LYS A 78 -23.25 -25.43 -1.35
CA LYS A 78 -23.51 -26.28 -0.18
C LYS A 78 -25.00 -26.54 0.01
N ARG A 79 -25.83 -25.49 -0.14
CA ARG A 79 -27.29 -25.63 -0.05
C ARG A 79 -27.84 -26.55 -1.13
N SER A 80 -27.38 -26.44 -2.37
CA SER A 80 -27.81 -27.33 -3.45
C SER A 80 -27.43 -28.79 -3.18
N LEU A 81 -26.21 -29.05 -2.70
CA LEU A 81 -25.80 -30.40 -2.32
C LEU A 81 -26.63 -30.94 -1.14
N GLU A 82 -26.98 -30.10 -0.16
CA GLU A 82 -27.88 -30.49 0.92
C GLU A 82 -29.29 -30.86 0.41
N ILE A 83 -29.81 -30.13 -0.58
CA ILE A 83 -31.11 -30.43 -1.22
C ILE A 83 -31.06 -31.78 -1.94
N ALA A 84 -29.95 -32.11 -2.61
CA ALA A 84 -29.79 -33.36 -3.35
C ALA A 84 -29.78 -34.62 -2.46
N ARG A 85 -29.38 -34.52 -1.19
CA ARG A 85 -29.28 -35.67 -0.26
C ARG A 85 -30.60 -36.39 0.01
N ALA A 86 -31.72 -35.67 0.05
CA ALA A 86 -33.02 -36.27 0.32
C ALA A 86 -33.49 -37.19 -0.82
N PRO A 87 -33.63 -36.72 -2.08
CA PRO A 87 -34.03 -37.57 -3.19
C PRO A 87 -32.98 -38.65 -3.53
N GLU A 88 -31.70 -38.43 -3.24
CA GLU A 88 -30.67 -39.48 -3.35
C GLU A 88 -30.95 -40.66 -2.42
N ARG A 89 -31.28 -40.41 -1.15
CA ARG A 89 -31.66 -41.46 -0.18
C ARG A 89 -32.93 -42.20 -0.56
N GLU A 90 -33.82 -41.54 -1.30
CA GLU A 90 -35.03 -42.14 -1.87
C GLU A 90 -34.75 -42.95 -3.15
N GLY A 91 -33.50 -42.95 -3.64
CA GLY A 91 -33.08 -43.71 -4.82
C GLY A 91 -33.54 -43.09 -6.14
N LEU A 92 -33.78 -41.78 -6.19
CA LEU A 92 -34.16 -41.11 -7.44
C LEU A 92 -33.03 -41.15 -8.47
N PRO A 93 -33.34 -41.15 -9.78
CA PRO A 93 -32.33 -41.08 -10.82
C PRO A 93 -31.47 -39.81 -10.71
N PRO A 94 -30.14 -39.88 -10.95
CA PRO A 94 -29.23 -38.72 -10.83
C PRO A 94 -29.69 -37.49 -11.62
N ALA A 95 -30.24 -37.68 -12.81
CA ALA A 95 -30.79 -36.60 -13.63
C ALA A 95 -31.93 -35.84 -12.94
N ARG A 96 -32.79 -36.56 -12.20
CA ARG A 96 -33.90 -35.95 -11.46
C ARG A 96 -33.42 -35.26 -10.18
N ILE A 97 -32.39 -35.80 -9.52
CA ILE A 97 -31.75 -35.18 -8.35
C ILE A 97 -31.11 -33.85 -8.75
N ALA A 98 -30.33 -33.85 -9.83
CA ALA A 98 -29.69 -32.66 -10.39
C ALA A 98 -30.71 -31.55 -10.71
N GLU A 99 -31.84 -31.91 -11.32
CA GLU A 99 -32.96 -30.99 -11.59
C GLU A 99 -33.56 -30.41 -10.30
N ILE A 100 -33.80 -31.24 -9.27
CA ILE A 100 -34.38 -30.79 -7.98
C ILE A 100 -33.42 -29.85 -7.23
N ALA A 101 -32.13 -30.18 -7.21
CA ALA A 101 -31.10 -29.43 -6.51
C ALA A 101 -30.57 -28.21 -7.28
N GLY A 102 -30.92 -28.09 -8.57
CA GLY A 102 -30.48 -27.01 -9.44
C GLY A 102 -28.98 -27.02 -9.71
N ILE A 103 -28.39 -28.22 -9.81
CA ILE A 103 -26.95 -28.43 -10.04
C ILE A 103 -26.75 -29.33 -11.26
N SER A 104 -25.54 -29.30 -11.81
CA SER A 104 -25.12 -30.20 -12.88
C SER A 104 -24.92 -31.63 -12.36
N LEU A 105 -24.96 -32.61 -13.28
CA LEU A 105 -24.61 -34.00 -12.96
C LEU A 105 -23.17 -34.13 -12.45
N SER A 106 -22.23 -33.36 -12.99
CA SER A 106 -20.85 -33.33 -12.53
C SER A 106 -20.72 -32.80 -11.10
N GLU A 107 -21.51 -31.79 -10.72
CA GLU A 107 -21.53 -31.32 -9.33
C GLU A 107 -22.19 -32.32 -8.38
N LEU A 108 -23.03 -33.22 -8.90
CA LEU A 108 -23.61 -34.33 -8.16
C LEU A 108 -22.61 -35.47 -7.90
N GLU A 109 -21.57 -35.59 -8.72
CA GLU A 109 -20.49 -36.57 -8.51
C GLU A 109 -19.61 -36.21 -7.31
N ASP A 110 -19.64 -34.94 -6.88
CA ASP A 110 -18.89 -34.41 -5.73
C ASP A 110 -19.64 -34.57 -4.38
N LEU A 111 -20.77 -35.28 -4.35
CA LEU A 111 -21.66 -35.43 -3.19
C LEU A 111 -21.22 -36.53 -2.22
#